data_AF-A0A3C0BE51-F1
#
_entry.id   AF-A0A3C0BE51-F1
#
_cell.length_a   1.000
_cell.length_b   1.000
_cell.length_c   1.000
_cell.angle_alpha   90.00
_cell.angle_beta   90.00
_cell.angle_gamma   90.00
#
_symmetry.space_group_name_H-M   'P 1'
#
loop_
_entity.id
_entity.type
_entity.pdbx_description
1 polymer ?
#
loop_
_entity_poly.entity_id
_entity_poly.type
_entity_poly.pdbx_seq_one_letter_code
_entity_poly.pdbx_strand_id
1 'polypeptide(L)' 'EDGYVNINLYNQQGQLVKVIASKKATAGNHQVEVNSEGLTAGVYYYTLQTKGNQPLNETRRMIITR' A
#
# COMPACT_ATOMS: atom_id res chain seq x y z
N GLU A 1 13.73 -10.48 -12.43
CA GLU A 1 13.49 -11.21 -11.16
C GLU A 1 12.12 -10.88 -10.64
N ASP A 2 11.46 -11.85 -9.99
CA ASP A 2 10.11 -11.71 -9.45
C ASP A 2 10.20 -11.50 -7.93
N GLY A 3 9.45 -10.53 -7.41
CA GLY A 3 9.36 -10.22 -5.99
C GLY A 3 7.92 -10.29 -5.48
N TYR A 4 7.74 -10.44 -4.17
CA TYR A 4 6.42 -10.33 -3.56
C TYR A 4 6.19 -8.90 -3.05
N VAL A 5 5.12 -8.27 -3.49
CA VAL A 5 4.74 -6.89 -3.14
C VAL A 5 3.52 -6.92 -2.23
N ASN A 6 3.62 -6.23 -1.10
CA ASN A 6 2.53 -6.01 -0.17
C ASN A 6 2.33 -4.51 0.04
N ILE A 7 1.11 -4.03 -0.17
CA ILE A 7 0.71 -2.65 0.06
C ILE A 7 -0.49 -2.66 0.99
N ASN A 8 -0.30 -2.13 2.19
CA ASN A 8 -1.31 -2.07 3.23
C ASN A 8 -1.67 -0.62 3.53
N LEU A 9 -2.93 -0.36 3.87
CA LEU A 9 -3.44 0.94 4.26
C LEU A 9 -3.86 0.91 5.73
N TYR A 10 -3.45 1.93 6.46
CA TYR A 10 -3.68 2.09 7.89
C TYR A 10 -4.35 3.44 8.17
N ASN A 11 -5.22 3.48 9.17
CA ASN A 11 -5.76 4.74 9.68
C ASN A 11 -4.77 5.43 10.64
N GLN A 12 -5.13 6.60 11.17
CA GLN A 12 -4.29 7.37 12.09
C GLN A 12 -4.01 6.65 13.41
N GLN A 13 -4.84 5.69 13.79
CA GLN A 13 -4.67 4.84 14.97
C GLN A 13 -3.73 3.66 14.71
N GLY A 14 -3.19 3.52 13.49
CA GLY A 14 -2.33 2.40 13.10
C GLY A 14 -3.07 1.10 12.82
N GLN A 15 -4.41 1.13 12.74
CA GLN A 15 -5.22 -0.05 12.44
C GLN A 15 -5.17 -0.32 10.93
N LEU A 16 -4.97 -1.58 10.54
CA LEU A 16 -5.05 -2.00 9.14
C LEU A 16 -6.51 -1.88 8.67
N VAL A 17 -6.77 -1.00 7.71
CA VAL A 17 -8.12 -0.77 7.17
C VAL A 17 -8.33 -1.41 5.80
N LYS A 18 -7.25 -1.60 5.02
CA LYS A 18 -7.33 -2.21 3.69
C LYS A 18 -6.00 -2.82 3.26
N VAL A 19 -6.06 -3.97 2.60
CA VAL A 19 -4.93 -4.50 1.82
C VAL A 19 -5.13 -4.02 0.38
N ILE A 20 -4.26 -3.15 -0.10
CA ILE A 20 -4.34 -2.56 -1.45
C ILE A 20 -3.77 -3.54 -2.49
N ALA A 21 -2.64 -4.17 -2.18
CA ALA A 21 -2.05 -5.20 -3.03
C ALA A 21 -1.31 -6.22 -2.17
N SER A 22 -1.40 -7.50 -2.54
CA SER A 22 -0.61 -8.57 -1.92
C SER A 22 -0.39 -9.66 -2.96
N LYS A 23 0.64 -9.48 -3.79
CA LYS A 23 0.86 -10.32 -4.99
C LYS A 23 2.32 -10.41 -5.38
N LYS A 24 2.64 -11.44 -6.18
CA LYS A 24 3.91 -11.49 -6.91
C LYS A 24 3.91 -10.45 -8.03
N ALA A 25 5.02 -9.78 -8.24
CA ALA A 25 5.24 -8.82 -9.29
C ALA A 25 6.63 -9.02 -9.90
N THR A 26 6.72 -8.94 -11.22
CA THR A 26 8.02 -8.95 -11.93
C THR A 26 8.74 -7.63 -11.72
N ALA A 27 10.05 -7.58 -11.92
CA ALA A 27 10.76 -6.30 -12.00
C ALA A 27 10.15 -5.38 -13.07
N GLY A 28 10.00 -4.10 -12.76
CA GLY A 28 9.41 -3.10 -13.66
C GLY A 28 8.51 -2.10 -12.93
N ASN A 29 7.84 -1.25 -13.71
CA ASN A 29 6.88 -0.28 -13.20
C ASN A 29 5.50 -0.93 -13.05
N HIS A 30 4.87 -0.75 -11.89
CA HIS A 30 3.53 -1.25 -11.60
C HIS A 30 2.65 -0.11 -11.12
N GLN A 31 1.43 -0.05 -11.64
CA GLN A 31 0.40 0.84 -11.15
C GLN A 31 -0.62 0.03 -10.34
N VAL A 32 -1.03 0.58 -9.20
CA VAL A 32 -2.06 -0.01 -8.35
C VAL A 32 -3.08 1.07 -8.05
N GLU A 33 -4.33 0.81 -8.38
CA GLU A 33 -5.45 1.69 -8.07
C GLU A 33 -6.07 1.29 -6.74
N VAL A 34 -6.41 2.27 -5.91
CA VAL A 34 -7.11 2.05 -4.65
C VAL A 34 -8.52 2.62 -4.76
N ASN A 35 -9.53 1.77 -4.60
CA ASN A 35 -10.90 2.24 -4.44
C ASN A 35 -11.05 2.84 -3.02
N SER A 36 -11.38 4.12 -2.94
CA SER A 36 -11.61 4.86 -1.70
C SER A 36 -13.03 4.70 -1.14
N GLU A 37 -13.90 3.96 -1.83
CA GLU A 37 -15.23 3.61 -1.35
C GLU A 37 -15.17 2.94 0.03
N GLY A 38 -16.03 3.42 0.94
CA GLY A 38 -16.05 3.00 2.34
C GLY A 38 -14.97 3.63 3.22
N LEU A 39 -14.02 4.40 2.65
CA LEU A 39 -13.06 5.18 3.44
C LEU A 39 -13.61 6.58 3.73
N THR A 40 -13.48 7.01 4.97
CA THR A 40 -13.84 8.37 5.38
C THR A 40 -12.77 9.37 4.93
N ALA A 41 -13.15 10.63 4.74
CA ALA A 41 -12.15 11.69 4.57
C ALA A 41 -11.25 11.76 5.80
N GLY A 42 -9.96 11.97 5.58
CA GLY A 42 -8.96 11.98 6.65
C GLY A 42 -7.57 11.58 6.19
N VAL A 43 -6.66 11.48 7.16
CA VAL A 43 -5.28 11.05 6.92
C VAL A 43 -5.17 9.54 7.08
N TYR A 44 -4.46 8.94 6.15
CA TYR A 44 -4.11 7.52 6.16
C TYR A 44 -2.62 7.36 5.90
N TYR A 45 -2.12 6.17 6.20
CA TYR A 45 -0.74 5.79 5.93
C TYR A 45 -0.76 4.50 5.14
N TYR A 46 -0.02 4.44 4.03
CA TYR A 46 0.20 3.19 3.33
C TYR A 46 1.64 2.74 3.48
N THR A 47 1.82 1.43 3.60
CA THR A 47 3.13 0.80 3.58
C THR A 47 3.35 0.12 2.24
N LEU A 48 4.56 0.21 1.69
CA LEU A 48 5.01 -0.55 0.52
C LEU A 48 6.12 -1.47 0.98
N GLN A 49 5.86 -2.77 0.92
CA GLN A 49 6.79 -3.81 1.32
C GLN A 49 7.09 -4.71 0.13
N THR A 50 8.37 -4.90 -0.17
CA THR A 50 8.82 -5.89 -1.16
C THR A 50 9.66 -6.95 -0.47
N LYS A 51 9.43 -8.21 -0.83
CA LYS A 51 10.28 -9.35 -0.45
C LYS A 51 10.96 -9.89 -1.70
N GLY A 52 12.28 -10.06 -1.64
CA GLY A 52 13.10 -10.51 -2.77
C GLY A 52 14.51 -9.95 -2.66
N ASN A 53 15.20 -9.86 -3.80
CA ASN A 53 16.60 -9.45 -3.86
C ASN A 53 16.86 -7.99 -3.48
N GLN A 54 15.84 -7.14 -3.54
CA GLN A 54 15.87 -5.75 -3.08
C GLN A 54 14.68 -5.52 -2.15
N PRO A 55 14.81 -5.86 -0.85
CA PRO A 55 13.75 -5.67 0.11
C PRO A 55 13.54 -4.18 0.37
N LEU A 56 12.28 -3.75 0.29
CA LEU A 56 11.85 -2.39 0.56
C LEU A 56 10.81 -2.41 1.68
N ASN A 57 10.84 -1.40 2.54
CA ASN A 57 9.81 -1.17 3.55
C ASN A 57 9.63 0.34 3.72
N GLU A 58 8.76 0.93 2.90
CA GLU A 58 8.44 2.35 2.94
C GLU A 58 7.08 2.60 3.55
N THR A 59 6.93 3.73 4.24
CA THR A 59 5.63 4.23 4.69
C THR A 59 5.43 5.64 4.17
N ARG A 60 4.25 5.91 3.61
CA ARG A 60 3.90 7.22 3.05
C ARG A 60 2.52 7.65 3.54
N ARG A 61 2.34 8.96 3.69
CA ARG A 61 1.09 9.58 4.13
C ARG A 61 0.19 9.84 2.93
N MET A 62 -1.10 9.57 3.09
CA MET A 62 -2.16 9.82 2.12
C MET A 62 -3.27 10.64 2.77
N ILE A 63 -3.91 11.52 2.00
CA ILE A 63 -5.06 12.30 2.45
C ILE A 63 -6.22 11.97 1.52
N ILE A 64 -7.35 11.57 2.09
CA ILE A 64 -8.60 11.39 1.36
C ILE A 64 -9.45 12.63 1.57
N THR A 65 -9.75 13.33 0.48
CA THR A 65 -10.71 14.45 0.43
C THR A 65 -12.00 13.96 -0.23
N ARG A 66 -13.13 14.57 0.13
CA ARG A 66 -14.40 14.37 -0.59
C ARG A 66 -14.56 15.44 -1.67
#